data_AF-S3BTQ4-F1
#
_entry.id   AF-S3BTQ4-F1
#
_cell.length_a   1.000
_cell.length_b   1.000
_cell.length_c   1.000
_cell.angle_alpha   90.00
_cell.angle_beta   90.00
_cell.angle_gamma   90.00
#
_symmetry.space_group_name_H-M   'P 1'
#
loop_
_entity.id
_entity.type
_entity.pdbx_description
1 polymer ?
#
loop_
_entity_poly.entity_id
_entity_poly.type
_entity_poly.pdbx_seq_one_letter_code
_entity_poly.pdbx_strand_id
1 'polypeptide(L)'
;MISTDLAPSVLVSRLGIPYSLSQSFPVATSPILPTLGSSSRTSTSAASSRSFRLSHCYFDSINTTYSMRLLSLFAMAASARGLNILITNDDGFGTANIREMYREMTALGHNCFIVASSSDQSGQGAHLIFADSATLDADSEFGIIKAGAPSLGTDPDDDHIWYYNGSPATQVLVALDYVLPTYAGFSTPDLIMTGPNYGLNVGPFLYSISGTLGATMTALERGIPAIAFAAVYGTHTPYYSVNETTAAGLQDPATITGRLAAALAQALITKYASSTSNTSNTSSNRVLPLGYGLSVNIPLITSFASSDCVNPPFVLARMTGGGEFTSKAVYDNATGLFSSANFADAGTNMCINGDCSLPGEIEVINSGCKSSVVVFTTDYDAPYSNLGGSVVDPYALLPSLVQLNNATALVGGLGSNASVKGTSSTTSSVATATATSLPRSEGERQKQVDAMSSLALVIGVAAVLTLL
;
A
#
# COMPACT_ATOMS: atom_id res chain seq x y z
N MET A 1 -52.63 39.40 13.74
CA MET A 1 -53.14 40.60 13.06
C MET A 1 -51.95 41.28 12.39
N ILE A 2 -52.01 41.36 11.05
CA ILE A 2 -51.16 42.11 10.10
C ILE A 2 -49.69 41.64 10.06
N SER A 3 -49.21 40.73 9.20
CA SER A 3 -49.29 40.54 7.72
C SER A 3 -48.59 41.64 6.90
N THR A 4 -47.48 41.26 6.26
CA THR A 4 -47.22 41.32 4.79
C THR A 4 -45.95 40.48 4.54
N ASP A 5 -46.06 39.23 4.07
CA ASP A 5 -46.08 38.82 2.66
C ASP A 5 -44.97 39.44 1.79
N LEU A 6 -43.98 38.60 1.44
CA LEU A 6 -43.36 38.56 0.11
C LEU A 6 -42.85 37.13 -0.14
N ALA A 7 -43.57 36.43 -1.01
CA ALA A 7 -43.12 35.31 -1.83
C ALA A 7 -43.63 35.62 -3.27
N PRO A 8 -43.38 34.82 -4.31
CA PRO A 8 -42.20 34.03 -4.71
C PRO A 8 -41.83 34.29 -6.20
N SER A 9 -40.62 33.95 -6.64
CA SER A 9 -40.32 33.67 -8.07
C SER A 9 -38.86 33.27 -8.28
N VAL A 10 -38.41 32.36 -9.16
CA VAL A 10 -38.92 31.16 -9.86
C VAL A 10 -37.87 30.81 -10.94
N LEU A 11 -37.77 29.53 -11.30
CA LEU A 11 -37.13 28.90 -12.50
C LEU A 11 -35.63 28.47 -12.36
N VAL A 12 -35.29 27.16 -12.19
CA VAL A 12 -35.30 25.98 -13.14
C VAL A 12 -34.08 26.05 -14.07
N SER A 13 -33.29 25.02 -14.42
CA SER A 13 -33.21 23.54 -14.38
C SER A 13 -31.72 23.21 -14.69
N ARG A 14 -31.12 22.04 -14.47
CA ARG A 14 -31.40 20.72 -15.05
C ARG A 14 -30.52 19.68 -14.34
N LEU A 15 -31.12 18.79 -13.57
CA LEU A 15 -30.57 17.44 -13.36
C LEU A 15 -31.46 16.51 -14.17
N GLY A 16 -31.01 16.23 -15.39
CA GLY A 16 -31.64 15.26 -16.28
C GLY A 16 -30.99 13.90 -16.06
N ILE A 17 -31.58 13.08 -15.19
CA ILE A 17 -31.32 11.63 -15.17
C ILE A 17 -32.70 10.95 -15.20
N PRO A 18 -33.11 10.31 -16.30
CA PRO A 18 -34.27 9.46 -16.28
C PRO A 18 -33.89 8.08 -15.73
N TYR A 19 -34.53 7.69 -14.63
CA TYR A 19 -34.71 6.30 -14.25
C TYR A 19 -35.77 5.66 -15.17
N SER A 20 -35.44 4.55 -15.83
CA SER A 20 -36.44 3.56 -16.25
C SER A 20 -35.95 2.16 -15.93
N LEU A 21 -36.67 1.50 -15.02
CA LEU A 21 -36.64 0.07 -14.79
C LEU A 21 -37.37 -0.68 -15.92
N SER A 22 -36.99 -1.95 -16.08
CA SER A 22 -37.56 -2.99 -16.94
C SER A 22 -36.99 -3.10 -18.37
N GLN A 23 -36.09 -4.07 -18.53
CA GLN A 23 -36.16 -5.02 -19.64
C GLN A 23 -35.34 -6.27 -19.31
N SER A 24 -36.06 -7.36 -19.12
CA SER A 24 -35.60 -8.75 -19.07
C SER A 24 -34.94 -9.14 -20.39
N PHE A 25 -33.75 -9.77 -20.31
CA PHE A 25 -33.13 -10.46 -21.44
C PHE A 25 -32.70 -11.90 -21.07
N PRO A 26 -32.70 -12.82 -22.05
CA PRO A 26 -32.88 -14.25 -21.81
C PRO A 26 -31.58 -15.00 -21.49
N VAL A 27 -31.78 -16.14 -20.82
CA VAL A 27 -30.79 -17.19 -20.56
C VAL A 27 -30.23 -17.71 -21.90
N ALA A 28 -28.93 -17.54 -22.11
CA ALA A 28 -28.21 -18.19 -23.20
C ALA A 28 -27.64 -19.54 -22.73
N THR A 29 -28.16 -20.61 -23.34
CA THR A 29 -27.73 -22.00 -23.19
C THR A 29 -26.39 -22.25 -23.89
N SER A 30 -25.44 -22.86 -23.20
CA SER A 30 -24.17 -23.36 -23.75
C SER A 30 -24.38 -24.44 -24.82
N PRO A 31 -23.62 -24.44 -25.93
CA PRO A 31 -23.60 -25.57 -26.85
C PRO A 31 -22.61 -26.66 -26.42
N ILE A 32 -23.09 -27.88 -26.57
CA ILE A 32 -22.46 -29.18 -26.35
C ILE A 32 -21.31 -29.40 -27.34
N LEU A 33 -20.14 -29.83 -26.85
CA LEU A 33 -19.03 -30.34 -27.67
C LEU A 33 -19.13 -31.87 -27.76
N PRO A 34 -19.06 -32.50 -28.95
CA PRO A 34 -19.21 -33.94 -29.09
C PRO A 34 -17.89 -34.71 -28.87
N THR A 35 -18.06 -35.86 -28.23
CA THR A 35 -17.09 -36.95 -28.04
C THR A 35 -16.78 -37.69 -29.35
N LEU A 36 -15.50 -37.87 -29.65
CA LEU A 36 -14.93 -38.88 -30.57
C LEU A 36 -13.64 -39.35 -29.87
N GLY A 37 -13.36 -40.63 -29.63
CA GLY A 37 -13.61 -41.81 -30.44
C GLY A 37 -12.27 -42.52 -30.52
N SER A 38 -12.11 -43.59 -29.75
CA SER A 38 -10.90 -44.41 -29.64
C SER A 38 -10.48 -45.03 -30.98
N SER A 39 -9.19 -44.98 -31.31
CA SER A 39 -8.60 -45.93 -32.25
C SER A 39 -7.20 -46.32 -31.83
N SER A 40 -7.06 -47.59 -31.50
CA SER A 40 -5.81 -48.32 -31.29
C SER A 40 -5.03 -48.48 -32.59
N ARG A 41 -3.71 -48.31 -32.54
CA ARG A 41 -2.77 -48.96 -33.48
C ARG A 41 -1.50 -49.38 -32.75
N THR A 42 -1.33 -50.69 -32.73
CA THR A 42 -0.11 -51.45 -32.50
C THR A 42 0.93 -51.17 -33.58
N SER A 43 2.21 -50.98 -33.22
CA SER A 43 3.30 -51.64 -33.95
C SER A 43 4.53 -51.86 -33.07
N THR A 44 5.01 -53.09 -33.13
CA THR A 44 6.18 -53.68 -32.49
C THR A 44 7.47 -53.44 -33.28
N SER A 45 8.59 -53.82 -32.65
CA SER A 45 9.93 -54.15 -33.21
C SER A 45 10.92 -52.98 -33.31
N ALA A 46 12.21 -53.11 -33.04
CA ALA A 46 13.03 -54.21 -32.52
C ALA A 46 14.37 -53.60 -32.07
N ALA A 47 15.00 -54.21 -31.07
CA ALA A 47 16.35 -53.91 -30.66
C ALA A 47 17.37 -54.35 -31.72
N SER A 48 18.41 -53.55 -31.95
CA SER A 48 19.65 -54.00 -32.59
C SER A 48 20.84 -53.46 -31.80
N SER A 49 21.46 -54.38 -31.08
CA SER A 49 22.77 -54.25 -30.44
C SER A 49 23.88 -54.30 -31.50
N ARG A 50 24.77 -53.31 -31.51
CA ARG A 50 26.09 -53.46 -32.14
C ARG A 50 27.17 -52.94 -31.20
N SER A 51 27.93 -53.88 -30.67
CA SER A 51 29.23 -53.68 -30.04
C SER A 51 30.25 -53.23 -31.08
N PHE A 52 31.00 -52.18 -30.78
CA PHE A 52 32.24 -51.84 -31.48
C PHE A 52 33.40 -51.75 -30.49
N ARG A 53 34.50 -52.39 -30.90
CA ARG A 53 35.71 -52.68 -30.12
C ARG A 53 36.49 -51.42 -29.77
N LEU A 54 37.07 -51.41 -28.57
CA LEU A 54 38.10 -50.46 -28.16
C LEU A 54 39.36 -50.62 -29.02
N SER A 55 39.80 -49.53 -29.63
CA SER A 55 41.20 -49.32 -30.02
C SER A 55 41.81 -48.32 -29.05
N HIS A 56 42.89 -48.74 -28.39
CA HIS A 56 43.72 -47.91 -27.54
C HIS A 56 44.39 -46.81 -28.36
N CYS A 57 44.04 -45.55 -28.10
CA CYS A 57 44.90 -44.41 -28.41
C CYS A 57 45.36 -43.81 -27.08
N TYR A 58 46.66 -43.89 -26.86
CA TYR A 58 47.40 -43.23 -25.80
C TYR A 58 47.33 -41.71 -26.08
N PHE A 59 46.71 -40.94 -25.20
CA PHE A 59 46.82 -39.49 -25.21
C PHE A 59 47.02 -39.00 -23.78
N ASP A 60 47.98 -38.10 -23.65
CA ASP A 60 48.58 -37.57 -22.44
C ASP A 60 47.57 -37.11 -21.38
N SER A 61 47.96 -37.36 -20.12
CA SER A 61 47.29 -36.86 -18.93
C SER A 61 47.42 -35.35 -18.82
N ILE A 62 46.38 -34.59 -19.16
CA ILE A 62 46.23 -33.20 -18.70
C ILE A 62 44.77 -32.92 -18.30
N ASN A 63 44.56 -32.79 -16.98
CA ASN A 63 43.48 -32.07 -16.29
C ASN A 63 42.00 -32.44 -16.57
N THR A 64 41.60 -33.62 -16.14
CA THR A 64 40.19 -33.95 -15.87
C THR A 64 39.84 -33.61 -14.41
N THR A 65 39.39 -32.38 -14.13
CA THR A 65 38.73 -32.09 -12.82
C THR A 65 37.76 -30.90 -12.81
N TYR A 66 37.58 -30.16 -13.92
CA TYR A 66 36.77 -28.93 -13.91
C TYR A 66 35.44 -28.96 -14.68
N SER A 67 34.99 -30.12 -15.20
CA SER A 67 33.80 -30.19 -16.08
C SER A 67 32.60 -30.99 -15.54
N MET A 68 32.45 -31.16 -14.22
CA MET A 68 31.26 -31.80 -13.62
C MET A 68 30.68 -31.09 -12.38
N ARG A 69 31.04 -29.82 -12.14
CA ARG A 69 30.40 -29.01 -11.07
C ARG A 69 29.56 -27.83 -11.58
N LEU A 70 29.48 -27.64 -12.90
CA LEU A 70 28.72 -26.55 -13.53
C LEU A 70 27.30 -26.94 -13.96
N LEU A 71 26.91 -28.23 -13.87
CA LEU A 71 25.56 -28.69 -14.23
C LEU A 71 24.63 -28.94 -13.04
N SER A 72 25.08 -28.68 -11.81
CA SER A 72 24.32 -28.97 -10.57
C SER A 72 23.74 -27.73 -9.89
N LEU A 73 23.87 -26.54 -10.49
CA LEU A 73 23.40 -25.26 -9.95
C LEU A 73 22.23 -24.64 -10.73
N PHE A 74 21.73 -25.31 -11.77
CA PHE A 74 20.60 -24.84 -12.59
C PHE A 74 19.26 -25.52 -12.27
N ALA A 75 19.14 -26.16 -11.11
CA ALA A 75 17.92 -26.87 -10.72
C ALA A 75 17.52 -26.54 -9.28
N MET A 76 17.25 -25.27 -8.99
CA MET A 76 16.34 -24.80 -7.93
C MET A 76 16.12 -23.27 -8.07
N ALA A 77 15.89 -22.79 -9.29
CA ALA A 77 15.21 -21.50 -9.49
C ALA A 77 13.76 -21.84 -9.84
N ALA A 78 12.98 -22.26 -8.83
CA ALA A 78 11.55 -22.06 -8.95
C ALA A 78 11.39 -20.54 -9.08
N SER A 79 11.15 -20.07 -10.30
CA SER A 79 10.78 -18.69 -10.55
C SER A 79 9.49 -18.47 -9.78
N ALA A 80 9.61 -17.97 -8.54
CA ALA A 80 8.50 -17.29 -7.90
C ALA A 80 8.19 -16.13 -8.83
N ARG A 81 7.15 -16.28 -9.66
CA ARG A 81 6.71 -15.20 -10.53
C ARG A 81 6.36 -14.04 -9.62
N GLY A 82 7.06 -12.92 -9.77
CA GLY A 82 6.72 -11.69 -9.08
C GLY A 82 5.25 -11.36 -9.34
N LEU A 83 4.52 -11.02 -8.28
CA LEU A 83 3.16 -10.52 -8.39
C LEU A 83 3.13 -9.16 -9.12
N ASN A 84 2.01 -8.88 -9.79
CA ASN A 84 1.69 -7.54 -10.27
C ASN A 84 1.04 -6.75 -9.14
N ILE A 85 1.64 -5.62 -8.75
CA ILE A 85 1.22 -4.84 -7.59
C ILE A 85 0.92 -3.41 -8.03
N LEU A 86 -0.27 -2.93 -7.70
CA LEU A 86 -0.59 -1.51 -7.83
C LEU A 86 -0.35 -0.82 -6.49
N ILE A 87 0.32 0.31 -6.53
CA ILE A 87 0.62 1.17 -5.39
C ILE A 87 -0.05 2.53 -5.62
N THR A 88 -0.68 3.08 -4.58
CA THR A 88 -1.35 4.40 -4.62
C THR A 88 -1.29 5.07 -3.25
N ASN A 89 -1.66 6.34 -3.12
CA ASN A 89 -1.78 7.05 -1.84
C ASN A 89 -2.68 8.30 -2.00
N ASP A 90 -2.83 9.05 -0.92
CA ASP A 90 -3.45 10.37 -0.89
C ASP A 90 -2.44 11.52 -0.73
N ASP A 91 -1.20 11.25 -0.31
CA ASP A 91 -0.20 12.30 -0.15
C ASP A 91 0.30 12.88 -1.49
N GLY A 92 0.44 12.04 -2.53
CA GLY A 92 1.04 12.42 -3.80
C GLY A 92 2.11 11.44 -4.29
N PHE A 93 2.23 11.30 -5.61
CA PHE A 93 3.18 10.38 -6.27
C PHE A 93 4.66 10.75 -6.04
N GLY A 94 4.94 11.99 -5.64
CA GLY A 94 6.28 12.53 -5.40
C GLY A 94 6.80 12.34 -3.97
N THR A 95 5.99 11.81 -3.07
CA THR A 95 6.39 11.64 -1.66
C THR A 95 7.40 10.51 -1.46
N ALA A 96 8.29 10.69 -0.49
CA ALA A 96 9.30 9.71 -0.12
C ALA A 96 8.71 8.35 0.27
N ASN A 97 7.60 8.34 1.01
CA ASN A 97 6.97 7.13 1.51
C ASN A 97 6.53 6.15 0.43
N ILE A 98 5.71 6.62 -0.51
CA ILE A 98 5.18 5.76 -1.58
C ILE A 98 6.32 5.26 -2.46
N ARG A 99 7.35 6.10 -2.68
CA ARG A 99 8.53 5.77 -3.49
C ARG A 99 9.42 4.73 -2.81
N GLU A 100 9.62 4.83 -1.50
CA GLU A 100 10.38 3.82 -0.75
C GLU A 100 9.63 2.49 -0.65
N MET A 101 8.29 2.51 -0.49
CA MET A 101 7.49 1.28 -0.56
C MET A 101 7.55 0.62 -1.95
N TYR A 102 7.44 1.42 -3.02
CA TYR A 102 7.62 0.95 -4.39
C TYR A 102 9.02 0.35 -4.62
N ARG A 103 10.07 1.06 -4.20
CA ARG A 103 11.46 0.61 -4.33
C ARG A 103 11.68 -0.75 -3.65
N GLU A 104 11.17 -0.92 -2.43
CA GLU A 104 11.33 -2.15 -1.66
C GLU A 104 10.55 -3.33 -2.25
N MET A 105 9.30 -3.11 -2.70
CA MET A 105 8.52 -4.18 -3.35
C MET A 105 9.11 -4.59 -4.71
N THR A 106 9.60 -3.63 -5.51
CA THR A 106 10.28 -3.91 -6.77
C THR A 106 11.60 -4.66 -6.53
N ALA A 107 12.36 -4.31 -5.48
CA ALA A 107 13.59 -5.02 -5.10
C ALA A 107 13.35 -6.48 -4.68
N LEU A 108 12.15 -6.80 -4.19
CA LEU A 108 11.71 -8.17 -3.90
C LEU A 108 11.32 -8.97 -5.16
N GLY A 109 11.39 -8.36 -6.35
CA GLY A 109 11.14 -9.00 -7.64
C GLY A 109 9.69 -8.93 -8.11
N HIS A 110 8.87 -8.09 -7.49
CA HIS A 110 7.50 -7.81 -7.94
C HIS A 110 7.46 -6.82 -9.10
N ASN A 111 6.43 -6.92 -9.94
CA ASN A 111 6.14 -5.93 -10.98
C ASN A 111 5.21 -4.87 -10.39
N CYS A 112 5.77 -3.74 -9.97
CA CYS A 112 5.03 -2.68 -9.29
C CYS A 112 4.72 -1.52 -10.24
N PHE A 113 3.53 -0.92 -10.08
CA PHE A 113 3.14 0.34 -10.71
C PHE A 113 2.61 1.29 -9.64
N ILE A 114 2.97 2.57 -9.72
CA ILE A 114 2.32 3.63 -8.94
C ILE A 114 1.28 4.33 -9.83
N VAL A 115 0.08 4.51 -9.32
CA VAL A 115 -0.88 5.51 -9.82
C VAL A 115 -1.40 6.28 -8.62
N ALA A 116 -0.93 7.51 -8.45
CA ALA A 116 -1.14 8.31 -7.25
C ALA A 116 -1.56 9.74 -7.57
N SER A 117 -1.97 10.51 -6.56
CA SER A 117 -2.37 11.91 -6.77
C SER A 117 -1.21 12.76 -7.28
N SER A 118 -1.54 13.76 -8.10
CA SER A 118 -0.60 14.84 -8.44
C SER A 118 -0.31 15.77 -7.26
N SER A 119 -1.17 15.82 -6.23
CA SER A 119 -1.05 16.69 -5.06
C SER A 119 -1.67 16.03 -3.82
N ASP A 120 -1.50 16.62 -2.64
CA ASP A 120 -2.17 16.16 -1.41
C ASP A 120 -3.70 16.09 -1.62
N GLN A 121 -4.27 14.95 -1.20
CA GLN A 121 -5.68 14.59 -1.24
C GLN A 121 -6.12 13.96 0.08
N SER A 122 -5.53 14.40 1.19
CA SER A 122 -5.93 14.02 2.54
C SER A 122 -7.42 14.32 2.80
N GLY A 123 -8.07 13.45 3.58
CA GLY A 123 -9.45 13.70 4.04
C GLY A 123 -10.57 13.43 3.02
N GLN A 124 -10.27 12.80 1.88
CA GLN A 124 -11.25 12.56 0.82
C GLN A 124 -12.19 11.36 1.07
N GLY A 125 -11.87 10.48 2.04
CA GLY A 125 -12.55 9.20 2.17
C GLY A 125 -12.61 8.44 0.83
N ALA A 126 -13.73 7.77 0.56
CA ALA A 126 -13.98 7.11 -0.72
C ALA A 126 -14.65 8.01 -1.78
N HIS A 127 -14.51 9.34 -1.66
CA HIS A 127 -15.12 10.28 -2.61
C HIS A 127 -14.56 10.07 -4.03
N LEU A 128 -15.41 10.14 -5.05
CA LEU A 128 -15.03 9.95 -6.46
C LEU A 128 -14.96 11.30 -7.18
N ILE A 129 -13.75 11.88 -7.24
CA ILE A 129 -13.46 13.08 -8.02
C ILE A 129 -12.58 12.69 -9.19
N PHE A 130 -13.07 12.87 -10.40
CA PHE A 130 -12.30 12.78 -11.64
C PHE A 130 -11.81 14.17 -12.04
N ALA A 131 -10.68 14.24 -12.75
CA ALA A 131 -10.20 15.48 -13.35
C ALA A 131 -11.30 16.11 -14.22
N ASP A 132 -11.62 17.38 -13.95
CA ASP A 132 -12.58 18.19 -14.72
C ASP A 132 -11.90 18.99 -15.85
N SER A 133 -10.56 18.95 -15.89
CA SER A 133 -9.71 19.51 -16.93
C SER A 133 -8.80 18.44 -17.54
N ALA A 134 -8.45 18.63 -18.82
CA ALA A 134 -7.47 17.79 -19.51
C ALA A 134 -6.03 18.07 -19.04
N THR A 135 -5.81 19.16 -18.31
CA THR A 135 -4.50 19.60 -17.83
C THR A 135 -4.52 19.88 -16.32
N LEU A 136 -3.34 19.90 -15.70
CA LEU A 136 -3.16 20.35 -14.32
C LEU A 136 -3.34 21.87 -14.20
N ASP A 137 -4.13 22.32 -13.23
CA ASP A 137 -4.34 23.74 -12.96
C ASP A 137 -3.18 24.38 -12.16
N ALA A 138 -2.43 23.56 -11.45
CA ALA A 138 -1.25 23.93 -10.68
C ALA A 138 -0.11 22.95 -10.94
N ASP A 139 1.10 23.31 -10.49
CA ASP A 139 2.19 22.36 -10.40
C ASP A 139 1.77 21.18 -9.50
N SER A 140 2.22 19.98 -9.84
CA SER A 140 2.12 18.84 -8.92
C SER A 140 2.92 19.10 -7.65
N GLU A 141 2.73 18.25 -6.65
CA GLU A 141 3.48 18.31 -5.41
C GLU A 141 4.99 18.37 -5.67
N PHE A 142 5.67 19.21 -4.88
CA PHE A 142 7.10 19.52 -5.00
C PHE A 142 7.54 20.10 -6.36
N GLY A 143 6.58 20.53 -7.19
CA GLY A 143 6.86 21.15 -8.49
C GLY A 143 7.38 20.20 -9.55
N ILE A 144 7.16 18.88 -9.39
CA ILE A 144 7.70 17.83 -10.27
C ILE A 144 7.11 17.94 -11.69
N ILE A 145 5.79 18.06 -11.79
CA ILE A 145 5.06 18.28 -13.05
C ILE A 145 4.51 19.70 -13.04
N LYS A 146 4.64 20.41 -14.16
CA LYS A 146 4.22 21.81 -14.27
C LYS A 146 2.74 21.96 -14.61
N ALA A 147 2.13 23.05 -14.13
CA ALA A 147 0.80 23.48 -14.55
C ALA A 147 0.69 23.50 -16.09
N GLY A 148 -0.45 23.07 -16.61
CA GLY A 148 -0.70 22.91 -18.04
C GLY A 148 -0.23 21.58 -18.65
N ALA A 149 0.52 20.75 -17.92
CA ALA A 149 0.73 19.35 -18.29
C ALA A 149 -0.60 18.56 -18.26
N PRO A 150 -0.71 17.41 -18.94
CA PRO A 150 -1.92 16.58 -18.90
C PRO A 150 -2.36 16.21 -17.47
N SER A 151 -3.66 15.99 -17.23
CA SER A 151 -4.18 15.59 -15.90
C SER A 151 -3.86 14.15 -15.50
N LEU A 152 -3.32 13.36 -16.43
CA LEU A 152 -2.77 12.02 -16.24
C LEU A 152 -1.45 11.93 -17.02
N GLY A 153 -0.39 11.47 -16.38
CA GLY A 153 0.89 11.24 -17.06
C GLY A 153 1.87 10.46 -16.21
N THR A 154 3.06 10.23 -16.76
CA THR A 154 4.15 9.53 -16.08
C THR A 154 5.04 10.50 -15.31
N ASP A 155 5.69 9.96 -14.29
CA ASP A 155 6.89 10.55 -13.71
C ASP A 155 7.97 10.75 -14.80
N PRO A 156 8.81 11.79 -14.69
CA PRO A 156 9.88 12.03 -15.67
C PRO A 156 10.99 10.99 -15.65
N ASP A 157 11.18 10.28 -14.53
CA ASP A 157 12.33 9.40 -14.31
C ASP A 157 11.96 7.90 -14.32
N ASP A 158 10.67 7.55 -14.22
CA ASP A 158 10.19 6.17 -14.13
C ASP A 158 8.80 5.99 -14.80
N ASP A 159 8.72 5.15 -15.84
CA ASP A 159 7.49 4.90 -16.60
C ASP A 159 6.49 3.94 -15.91
N HIS A 160 6.88 3.34 -14.79
CA HIS A 160 5.99 2.59 -13.91
C HIS A 160 5.26 3.49 -12.90
N ILE A 161 5.56 4.80 -12.88
CA ILE A 161 5.00 5.75 -11.92
C ILE A 161 4.15 6.78 -12.64
N TRP A 162 2.90 6.85 -12.26
CA TRP A 162 1.89 7.73 -12.86
C TRP A 162 1.27 8.65 -11.82
N TYR A 163 1.01 9.88 -12.23
CA TYR A 163 0.21 10.83 -11.48
C TYR A 163 -1.17 10.99 -12.11
N TYR A 164 -2.20 11.21 -11.30
CA TYR A 164 -3.54 11.59 -11.76
C TYR A 164 -4.13 12.70 -10.88
N ASN A 165 -4.74 13.71 -11.51
CA ASN A 165 -5.44 14.78 -10.81
C ASN A 165 -6.86 14.38 -10.41
N GLY A 166 -6.97 13.54 -9.38
CA GLY A 166 -8.26 13.10 -8.84
C GLY A 166 -8.14 12.55 -7.43
N SER A 167 -9.26 12.17 -6.84
CA SER A 167 -9.27 11.60 -5.49
C SER A 167 -8.63 10.19 -5.47
N PRO A 168 -8.14 9.71 -4.31
CA PRO A 168 -7.45 8.42 -4.19
C PRO A 168 -8.29 7.23 -4.66
N ALA A 169 -9.59 7.20 -4.33
CA ALA A 169 -10.52 6.20 -4.84
C ALA A 169 -10.60 6.21 -6.38
N THR A 170 -10.66 7.40 -6.99
CA THR A 170 -10.66 7.54 -8.45
C THR A 170 -9.35 7.08 -9.07
N GLN A 171 -8.21 7.32 -8.44
CA GLN A 171 -6.91 6.87 -8.96
C GLN A 171 -6.85 5.34 -9.09
N VAL A 172 -7.41 4.61 -8.12
CA VAL A 172 -7.55 3.14 -8.22
C VAL A 172 -8.38 2.76 -9.45
N LEU A 173 -9.51 3.44 -9.69
CA LEU A 173 -10.35 3.16 -10.86
C LEU A 173 -9.62 3.49 -12.18
N VAL A 174 -8.97 4.65 -12.27
CA VAL A 174 -8.18 5.04 -13.44
C VAL A 174 -7.03 4.08 -13.68
N ALA A 175 -6.38 3.59 -12.61
CA ALA A 175 -5.34 2.58 -12.73
C ALA A 175 -5.88 1.29 -13.34
N LEU A 176 -6.95 0.74 -12.76
CA LEU A 176 -7.54 -0.53 -13.16
C LEU A 176 -8.17 -0.49 -14.55
N ASP A 177 -8.88 0.58 -14.88
CA ASP A 177 -9.72 0.67 -16.07
C ASP A 177 -8.99 1.30 -17.27
N TYR A 178 -7.85 1.99 -17.04
CA TYR A 178 -7.10 2.64 -18.10
C TYR A 178 -5.59 2.40 -18.05
N VAL A 179 -4.89 2.76 -16.97
CA VAL A 179 -3.41 2.78 -16.96
C VAL A 179 -2.84 1.37 -17.11
N LEU A 180 -3.24 0.44 -16.25
CA LEU A 180 -2.68 -0.91 -16.24
C LEU A 180 -2.98 -1.67 -17.55
N PRO A 181 -4.24 -1.73 -18.04
CA PRO A 181 -4.55 -2.40 -19.30
C PRO A 181 -3.83 -1.81 -20.52
N THR A 182 -3.58 -0.49 -20.52
CA THR A 182 -3.01 0.22 -21.68
C THR A 182 -1.48 0.18 -21.68
N TYR A 183 -0.85 0.32 -20.50
CA TYR A 183 0.59 0.56 -20.41
C TYR A 183 1.37 -0.52 -19.66
N ALA A 184 0.75 -1.25 -18.73
CA ALA A 184 1.45 -2.18 -17.85
C ALA A 184 1.44 -3.64 -18.36
N GLY A 185 0.62 -3.96 -19.37
CA GLY A 185 0.50 -5.32 -19.90
C GLY A 185 -0.30 -6.29 -19.01
N PHE A 186 -0.99 -5.79 -17.98
CA PHE A 186 -1.93 -6.52 -17.13
C PHE A 186 -3.10 -5.63 -16.73
N SER A 187 -4.28 -6.21 -16.47
CA SER A 187 -5.49 -5.41 -16.13
C SER A 187 -5.97 -5.59 -14.69
N THR A 188 -5.49 -6.62 -13.99
CA THR A 188 -5.90 -6.89 -12.61
C THR A 188 -4.64 -7.17 -11.79
N PRO A 189 -4.26 -6.29 -10.85
CA PRO A 189 -3.16 -6.55 -9.93
C PRO A 189 -3.54 -7.66 -8.96
N ASP A 190 -2.53 -8.37 -8.45
CA ASP A 190 -2.68 -9.43 -7.45
C ASP A 190 -2.87 -8.86 -6.04
N LEU A 191 -2.36 -7.64 -5.82
CA LEU A 191 -2.40 -6.90 -4.56
C LEU A 191 -2.41 -5.39 -4.85
N ILE A 192 -3.18 -4.63 -4.07
CA ILE A 192 -3.11 -3.16 -4.03
C ILE A 192 -2.54 -2.73 -2.69
N MET A 193 -1.52 -1.88 -2.69
CA MET A 193 -0.94 -1.30 -1.48
C MET A 193 -1.19 0.21 -1.49
N THR A 194 -1.83 0.74 -0.44
CA THR A 194 -2.18 2.16 -0.35
C THR A 194 -1.38 2.85 0.75
N GLY A 195 -0.79 4.01 0.46
CA GLY A 195 0.12 4.73 1.36
C GLY A 195 1.60 4.45 1.05
N PRO A 196 2.50 4.41 2.05
CA PRO A 196 2.26 4.77 3.44
C PRO A 196 1.88 6.24 3.59
N ASN A 197 0.74 6.53 4.20
CA ASN A 197 0.27 7.89 4.46
C ASN A 197 1.25 8.67 5.37
N TYR A 198 1.42 9.98 5.14
CA TYR A 198 2.04 10.89 6.09
C TYR A 198 1.07 11.22 7.24
N GLY A 199 1.17 10.45 8.32
CA GLY A 199 0.26 10.53 9.46
C GLY A 199 -0.54 9.25 9.64
N LEU A 200 -1.12 9.08 10.83
CA LEU A 200 -1.86 7.89 11.21
C LEU A 200 -3.30 7.92 10.73
N ASN A 201 -3.81 6.76 10.32
CA ASN A 201 -5.22 6.51 10.04
C ASN A 201 -5.75 5.56 11.12
N VAL A 202 -5.96 6.05 12.34
CA VAL A 202 -6.38 5.23 13.50
C VAL A 202 -7.83 5.50 13.91
N GLY A 203 -8.59 4.43 14.10
CA GLY A 203 -9.97 4.43 14.57
C GLY A 203 -11.01 4.73 13.48
N PRO A 204 -12.30 4.42 13.74
CA PRO A 204 -13.34 4.36 12.71
C PRO A 204 -13.59 5.72 12.06
N PHE A 205 -13.43 6.81 12.81
CA PHE A 205 -13.60 8.15 12.26
C PHE A 205 -12.52 8.48 11.22
N LEU A 206 -11.23 8.31 11.55
CA LEU A 206 -10.15 8.58 10.62
C LEU A 206 -10.17 7.61 9.43
N TYR A 207 -10.53 6.35 9.63
CA TYR A 207 -10.74 5.40 8.53
C TYR A 207 -11.78 5.90 7.52
N SER A 208 -12.88 6.50 8.01
CA SER A 208 -13.99 6.95 7.17
C SER A 208 -13.64 8.16 6.30
N ILE A 209 -12.74 9.03 6.78
CA ILE A 209 -12.33 10.24 6.06
C ILE A 209 -10.97 10.10 5.36
N SER A 210 -10.20 9.05 5.66
CA SER A 210 -8.87 8.83 5.08
C SER A 210 -8.97 8.55 3.58
N GLY A 211 -8.20 9.30 2.78
CA GLY A 211 -8.07 9.04 1.36
C GLY A 211 -7.34 7.72 1.11
N THR A 212 -6.31 7.42 1.90
CA THR A 212 -5.60 6.12 1.90
C THR A 212 -6.57 4.95 2.03
N LEU A 213 -7.44 4.97 3.07
CA LEU A 213 -8.42 3.91 3.29
C LEU A 213 -9.54 3.94 2.24
N GLY A 214 -9.91 5.12 1.74
CA GLY A 214 -10.85 5.25 0.62
C GLY A 214 -10.39 4.52 -0.64
N ALA A 215 -9.11 4.66 -0.98
CA ALA A 215 -8.48 3.89 -2.06
C ALA A 215 -8.48 2.38 -1.74
N THR A 216 -8.14 1.99 -0.50
CA THR A 216 -8.17 0.58 -0.09
C THR A 216 -9.56 -0.02 -0.22
N MET A 217 -10.59 0.66 0.27
CA MET A 217 -11.99 0.21 0.17
C MET A 217 -12.41 0.07 -1.29
N THR A 218 -12.04 1.01 -2.15
CA THR A 218 -12.31 0.93 -3.59
C THR A 218 -11.68 -0.31 -4.23
N ALA A 219 -10.45 -0.66 -3.84
CA ALA A 219 -9.77 -1.88 -4.30
C ALA A 219 -10.51 -3.15 -3.84
N LEU A 220 -10.93 -3.20 -2.57
CA LEU A 220 -11.67 -4.34 -2.01
C LEU A 220 -13.02 -4.55 -2.72
N GLU A 221 -13.74 -3.46 -3.02
CA GLU A 221 -15.01 -3.50 -3.78
C GLU A 221 -14.81 -3.89 -5.25
N ARG A 222 -13.62 -3.67 -5.80
CA ARG A 222 -13.20 -4.23 -7.10
C ARG A 222 -12.74 -5.70 -6.99
N GLY A 223 -12.86 -6.31 -5.82
CA GLY A 223 -12.52 -7.71 -5.54
C GLY A 223 -11.02 -8.00 -5.44
N ILE A 224 -10.20 -6.97 -5.26
CA ILE A 224 -8.74 -7.10 -5.25
C ILE A 224 -8.23 -6.99 -3.80
N PRO A 225 -7.39 -7.92 -3.31
CA PRO A 225 -6.77 -7.82 -2.00
C PRO A 225 -6.05 -6.48 -1.82
N ALA A 226 -6.22 -5.83 -0.66
CA ALA A 226 -5.60 -4.53 -0.41
C ALA A 226 -5.08 -4.36 1.02
N ILE A 227 -3.97 -3.63 1.15
CA ILE A 227 -3.36 -3.27 2.44
C ILE A 227 -3.12 -1.76 2.48
N ALA A 228 -3.65 -1.10 3.50
CA ALA A 228 -3.38 0.29 3.81
C ALA A 228 -2.21 0.42 4.79
N PHE A 229 -1.30 1.32 4.49
CA PHE A 229 -0.20 1.70 5.35
C PHE A 229 -0.30 3.18 5.70
N ALA A 230 0.00 3.51 6.95
CA ALA A 230 0.06 4.85 7.48
C ALA A 230 1.26 4.92 8.42
N ALA A 231 2.01 6.01 8.40
CA ALA A 231 3.24 6.12 9.16
C ALA A 231 3.51 7.54 9.62
N VAL A 232 4.19 7.66 10.76
CA VAL A 232 4.66 8.96 11.25
C VAL A 232 6.17 9.05 11.09
N TYR A 233 6.61 10.08 10.37
CA TYR A 233 7.99 10.50 10.25
C TYR A 233 7.95 12.02 10.25
N GLY A 234 8.89 12.71 10.88
CA GLY A 234 8.70 14.12 11.29
C GLY A 234 8.54 15.16 10.18
N THR A 235 8.56 14.77 8.90
CA THR A 235 8.60 15.69 7.75
C THR A 235 7.92 15.13 6.51
N HIS A 236 7.08 15.94 5.86
CA HIS A 236 6.56 15.65 4.52
C HIS A 236 7.65 15.88 3.47
N THR A 237 8.19 14.80 2.90
CA THR A 237 9.49 14.84 2.23
C THR A 237 9.39 14.39 0.76
N PRO A 238 9.95 15.14 -0.21
CA PRO A 238 10.03 14.67 -1.59
C PRO A 238 10.99 13.49 -1.74
N TYR A 239 10.71 12.59 -2.69
CA TYR A 239 11.48 11.36 -2.90
C TYR A 239 12.97 11.57 -3.14
N TYR A 240 13.35 12.64 -3.86
CA TYR A 240 14.75 12.95 -4.16
C TYR A 240 15.51 13.56 -2.96
N SER A 241 14.87 13.72 -1.80
CA SER A 241 15.53 14.18 -0.56
C SER A 241 15.72 13.08 0.48
N VAL A 242 15.37 11.83 0.16
CA VAL A 242 15.65 10.66 1.00
C VAL A 242 17.16 10.41 1.04
N ASN A 243 17.74 10.34 2.24
CA ASN A 243 19.16 10.09 2.41
C ASN A 243 19.42 8.66 2.88
N GLU A 244 20.47 8.00 2.38
CA GLU A 244 20.81 6.65 2.87
C GLU A 244 21.14 6.63 4.38
N THR A 245 21.62 7.77 4.91
CA THR A 245 22.01 7.93 6.31
C THR A 245 21.54 9.27 6.89
N THR A 246 20.84 9.22 8.02
CA THR A 246 20.41 10.38 8.81
C THR A 246 21.54 10.93 9.68
N ALA A 247 21.31 12.09 10.31
CA ALA A 247 22.25 12.65 11.29
C ALA A 247 22.56 11.70 12.47
N ALA A 248 21.62 10.81 12.82
CA ALA A 248 21.80 9.78 13.85
C ALA A 248 22.58 8.54 13.36
N GLY A 249 23.05 8.51 12.11
CA GLY A 249 23.74 7.35 11.52
C GLY A 249 22.81 6.16 11.24
N LEU A 250 21.52 6.43 11.06
CA LEU A 250 20.47 5.44 10.83
C LEU A 250 19.90 5.63 9.41
N GLN A 251 19.13 4.66 8.92
CA GLN A 251 18.39 4.82 7.68
C GLN A 251 17.30 5.89 7.81
N ASP A 252 16.94 6.52 6.68
CA ASP A 252 15.83 7.46 6.62
C ASP A 252 14.52 6.83 7.15
N PRO A 253 13.69 7.56 7.90
CA PRO A 253 12.37 7.10 8.30
C PRO A 253 11.50 6.60 7.15
N ALA A 254 11.55 7.25 5.98
CA ALA A 254 10.80 6.82 4.81
C ALA A 254 11.30 5.45 4.31
N THR A 255 12.61 5.24 4.30
CA THR A 255 13.22 3.94 3.97
C THR A 255 12.81 2.84 4.96
N ILE A 256 12.88 3.12 6.26
CA ILE A 256 12.45 2.15 7.29
C ILE A 256 10.96 1.81 7.12
N THR A 257 10.13 2.81 6.85
CA THR A 257 8.69 2.65 6.64
C THR A 257 8.38 1.82 5.40
N GLY A 258 9.02 2.12 4.26
CA GLY A 258 8.90 1.32 3.03
C GLY A 258 9.33 -0.13 3.25
N ARG A 259 10.42 -0.36 3.98
CA ARG A 259 10.90 -1.70 4.34
C ARG A 259 9.92 -2.45 5.23
N LEU A 260 9.30 -1.78 6.21
CA LEU A 260 8.30 -2.38 7.09
C LEU A 260 7.05 -2.79 6.29
N ALA A 261 6.56 -1.89 5.43
CA ALA A 261 5.41 -2.17 4.57
C ALA A 261 5.68 -3.36 3.64
N ALA A 262 6.84 -3.36 2.97
CA ALA A 262 7.26 -4.45 2.10
C ALA A 262 7.46 -5.77 2.85
N ALA A 263 8.07 -5.74 4.04
CA ALA A 263 8.27 -6.94 4.86
C ALA A 263 6.94 -7.61 5.25
N LEU A 264 5.95 -6.83 5.68
CA LEU A 264 4.63 -7.36 6.03
C LEU A 264 3.89 -7.91 4.80
N ALA A 265 3.88 -7.15 3.70
CA ALA A 265 3.25 -7.59 2.45
C ALA A 265 3.90 -8.86 1.90
N GLN A 266 5.23 -8.93 1.87
CA GLN A 266 5.97 -10.11 1.44
C GLN A 266 5.70 -11.32 2.35
N ALA A 267 5.65 -11.12 3.66
CA ALA A 267 5.38 -12.20 4.60
C ALA A 267 3.97 -12.78 4.41
N LEU A 268 2.98 -11.91 4.13
CA LEU A 268 1.64 -12.33 3.70
C LEU A 268 1.74 -13.14 2.39
N ILE A 269 2.27 -12.56 1.31
CA ILE A 269 2.40 -13.21 -0.01
C ILE A 269 3.03 -14.60 0.10
N THR A 270 4.14 -14.73 0.84
CA THR A 270 4.86 -16.00 1.05
C THR A 270 4.00 -17.02 1.81
N LYS A 271 3.30 -16.59 2.87
CA LYS A 271 2.42 -17.48 3.65
C LYS A 271 1.32 -18.05 2.75
N TYR A 272 0.68 -17.22 1.92
CA TYR A 272 -0.35 -17.69 1.00
C TYR A 272 0.21 -18.64 -0.05
N ALA A 273 1.32 -18.29 -0.71
CA ALA A 273 1.96 -19.17 -1.69
C ALA A 273 2.28 -20.57 -1.12
N SER A 274 2.70 -20.65 0.15
CA SER A 274 2.98 -21.92 0.83
C SER A 274 1.74 -22.74 1.21
N SER A 275 0.58 -22.09 1.37
CA SER A 275 -0.69 -22.76 1.68
C SER A 275 -1.34 -23.39 0.43
N THR A 276 -1.12 -22.79 -0.74
CA THR A 276 -1.74 -23.19 -2.01
C THR A 276 -1.06 -24.40 -2.66
N SER A 277 0.19 -24.72 -2.30
CA SER A 277 0.88 -25.92 -2.80
C SER A 277 0.27 -27.25 -2.32
N ASN A 278 -0.67 -27.21 -1.36
CA ASN A 278 -1.29 -28.40 -0.75
C ASN A 278 -2.77 -28.61 -1.11
N THR A 279 -3.41 -27.76 -1.92
CA THR A 279 -4.84 -27.89 -2.25
C THR A 279 -5.12 -27.67 -3.74
N SER A 280 -5.77 -28.66 -4.38
CA SER A 280 -6.11 -28.64 -5.81
C SER A 280 -7.38 -27.83 -6.14
N ASN A 281 -7.77 -26.89 -5.29
CA ASN A 281 -9.02 -26.14 -5.44
C ASN A 281 -8.73 -24.76 -6.03
N THR A 282 -9.17 -24.55 -7.27
CA THR A 282 -8.88 -23.40 -8.13
C THR A 282 -9.68 -22.15 -7.80
N SER A 283 -10.38 -22.12 -6.66
CA SER A 283 -11.10 -20.95 -6.16
C SER A 283 -10.14 -20.05 -5.37
N SER A 284 -9.29 -19.36 -6.15
CA SER A 284 -8.65 -18.07 -5.84
C SER A 284 -7.33 -18.05 -5.05
N ASN A 285 -6.21 -18.02 -5.78
CA ASN A 285 -4.85 -17.62 -5.37
C ASN A 285 -4.77 -16.15 -4.89
N ARG A 286 -5.56 -15.72 -3.89
CA ARG A 286 -5.56 -14.33 -3.40
C ARG A 286 -4.75 -14.18 -2.11
N VAL A 287 -4.10 -13.03 -1.96
CA VAL A 287 -3.35 -12.64 -0.75
C VAL A 287 -4.29 -12.33 0.43
N LEU A 288 -5.56 -11.99 0.21
CA LEU A 288 -6.56 -11.84 1.26
C LEU A 288 -7.92 -12.36 0.76
N PRO A 289 -8.83 -12.77 1.66
CA PRO A 289 -10.20 -13.09 1.31
C PRO A 289 -10.90 -11.88 0.68
N LEU A 290 -11.90 -12.15 -0.16
CA LEU A 290 -12.72 -11.09 -0.77
C LEU A 290 -13.40 -10.23 0.31
N GLY A 291 -13.42 -8.92 0.09
CA GLY A 291 -14.02 -7.95 1.01
C GLY A 291 -13.19 -7.63 2.25
N TYR A 292 -12.07 -8.32 2.49
CA TYR A 292 -11.20 -8.08 3.64
C TYR A 292 -9.90 -7.38 3.25
N GLY A 293 -9.60 -6.30 3.97
CA GLY A 293 -8.35 -5.56 3.88
C GLY A 293 -7.58 -5.58 5.19
N LEU A 294 -6.32 -5.13 5.13
CA LEU A 294 -5.52 -4.82 6.31
C LEU A 294 -5.25 -3.32 6.38
N SER A 295 -5.29 -2.77 7.58
CA SER A 295 -4.80 -1.42 7.86
C SER A 295 -3.65 -1.51 8.84
N VAL A 296 -2.56 -0.81 8.53
CA VAL A 296 -1.29 -0.88 9.25
C VAL A 296 -0.85 0.52 9.61
N ASN A 297 -0.84 0.83 10.91
CA ASN A 297 -0.36 2.09 11.42
C ASN A 297 1.03 1.88 12.04
N ILE A 298 2.04 2.57 11.51
CA ILE A 298 3.43 2.52 11.95
C ILE A 298 3.67 3.76 12.83
N PRO A 299 4.21 3.60 14.06
CA PRO A 299 4.43 4.72 14.98
C PRO A 299 5.52 5.65 14.45
N LEU A 300 5.79 6.73 15.19
CA LEU A 300 6.89 7.64 14.86
C LEU A 300 8.22 6.87 14.75
N ILE A 301 8.77 6.82 13.53
CA ILE A 301 10.11 6.31 13.30
C ILE A 301 11.10 7.42 13.67
N THR A 302 11.88 7.19 14.72
CA THR A 302 12.71 8.22 15.34
C THR A 302 14.07 8.40 14.67
N SER A 303 14.35 7.70 13.57
CA SER A 303 15.70 7.54 13.02
C SER A 303 16.37 8.82 12.55
N PHE A 304 15.65 9.94 12.42
CA PHE A 304 16.28 11.25 12.24
C PHE A 304 17.09 11.69 13.47
N ALA A 305 16.67 11.32 14.68
CA ALA A 305 17.25 11.80 15.94
C ALA A 305 17.81 10.69 16.83
N SER A 306 17.17 9.51 16.87
CA SER A 306 17.55 8.42 17.77
C SER A 306 17.16 7.05 17.25
N SER A 307 17.70 5.99 17.86
CA SER A 307 17.35 4.60 17.57
C SER A 307 16.18 4.07 18.42
N ASP A 308 15.40 4.94 19.07
CA ASP A 308 14.37 4.53 20.03
C ASP A 308 13.22 3.76 19.37
N CYS A 309 12.85 4.15 18.15
CA CYS A 309 11.92 3.39 17.33
C CYS A 309 12.34 3.34 15.86
N VAL A 310 12.95 2.21 15.49
CA VAL A 310 13.50 1.96 14.14
C VAL A 310 13.14 0.58 13.58
N ASN A 311 12.47 -0.25 14.38
CA ASN A 311 12.01 -1.57 13.97
C ASN A 311 10.79 -1.99 14.84
N PRO A 312 9.68 -1.23 14.81
CA PRO A 312 8.49 -1.56 15.59
C PRO A 312 7.95 -2.95 15.20
N PRO A 313 7.57 -3.81 16.17
CA PRO A 313 6.85 -5.04 15.91
C PRO A 313 5.45 -4.76 15.35
N PHE A 314 4.98 -5.64 14.47
CA PHE A 314 3.56 -5.67 14.08
C PHE A 314 2.72 -6.38 15.14
N VAL A 315 1.71 -5.68 15.65
CA VAL A 315 0.83 -6.17 16.71
C VAL A 315 -0.60 -6.19 16.20
N LEU A 316 -1.25 -7.34 16.37
CA LEU A 316 -2.67 -7.50 16.03
C LEU A 316 -3.52 -6.60 16.94
N ALA A 317 -4.35 -5.79 16.31
CA ALA A 317 -5.25 -4.86 16.97
C ALA A 317 -6.65 -4.95 16.35
N ARG A 318 -7.60 -4.30 17.02
CA ARG A 318 -8.89 -3.95 16.44
C ARG A 318 -8.93 -2.44 16.18
N MET A 319 -9.83 -2.04 15.28
CA MET A 319 -10.07 -0.63 14.96
C MET A 319 -10.47 0.12 16.23
N THR A 320 -11.52 -0.33 16.94
CA THR A 320 -12.06 0.42 18.07
C THR A 320 -11.38 0.19 19.42
N GLY A 321 -11.30 1.25 20.25
CA GLY A 321 -10.85 1.22 21.64
C GLY A 321 -9.59 2.05 21.93
N GLY A 322 -9.33 2.32 23.21
CA GLY A 322 -8.05 2.86 23.68
C GLY A 322 -7.85 4.38 23.50
N GLY A 323 -8.92 5.16 23.27
CA GLY A 323 -8.85 6.62 23.23
C GLY A 323 -9.27 7.25 21.90
N GLU A 324 -10.25 6.66 21.23
CA GLU A 324 -10.72 7.13 19.92
C GLU A 324 -11.51 8.42 20.00
N PHE A 325 -11.35 9.23 18.96
CA PHE A 325 -11.97 10.54 18.84
C PHE A 325 -12.60 10.74 17.47
N THR A 326 -13.57 11.64 17.44
CA THR A 326 -14.04 12.35 16.26
C THR A 326 -13.73 13.84 16.42
N SER A 327 -14.25 14.68 15.53
CA SER A 327 -14.07 16.13 15.58
C SER A 327 -15.27 16.83 16.24
N LYS A 328 -14.99 17.83 17.08
CA LYS A 328 -15.95 18.89 17.44
C LYS A 328 -15.63 20.17 16.69
N ALA A 329 -16.66 20.88 16.27
CA ALA A 329 -16.54 22.24 15.77
C ALA A 329 -16.38 23.21 16.96
N VAL A 330 -15.36 24.07 16.89
CA VAL A 330 -15.07 25.10 17.90
C VAL A 330 -15.26 26.46 17.23
N TYR A 331 -16.25 27.22 17.70
CA TYR A 331 -16.50 28.57 17.19
C TYR A 331 -15.63 29.58 17.94
N ASP A 332 -14.87 30.39 17.19
CA ASP A 332 -14.12 31.53 17.72
C ASP A 332 -14.92 32.82 17.50
N ASN A 333 -15.37 33.43 18.59
CA ASN A 333 -16.19 34.63 18.56
C ASN A 333 -15.40 35.89 18.16
N ALA A 334 -14.06 35.88 18.21
CA ALA A 334 -13.23 37.00 17.80
C ALA A 334 -13.04 37.02 16.28
N THR A 335 -12.86 35.86 15.65
CA THR A 335 -12.67 35.72 14.20
C THR A 335 -13.97 35.45 13.44
N GLY A 336 -15.01 34.95 14.13
CA GLY A 336 -16.25 34.51 13.53
C GLY A 336 -16.14 33.20 12.75
N LEU A 337 -15.06 32.44 12.95
CA LEU A 337 -14.75 31.22 12.21
C LEU A 337 -14.86 29.97 13.09
N PHE A 338 -14.97 28.82 12.44
CA PHE A 338 -14.89 27.52 13.10
C PHE A 338 -13.51 26.89 12.92
N SER A 339 -13.03 26.22 13.95
CA SER A 339 -11.90 25.28 13.92
C SER A 339 -12.36 23.90 14.40
N SER A 340 -11.49 22.89 14.24
CA SER A 340 -11.72 21.55 14.75
C SER A 340 -10.96 21.30 16.05
N ALA A 341 -11.49 20.43 16.90
CA ALA A 341 -10.78 19.85 18.02
C ALA A 341 -11.23 18.41 18.23
N ASN A 342 -10.45 17.62 18.97
CA ASN A 342 -10.83 16.25 19.27
C ASN A 342 -12.04 16.20 20.20
N PHE A 343 -12.91 15.23 19.93
CA PHE A 343 -14.09 14.90 20.71
C PHE A 343 -14.16 13.40 20.88
N ALA A 344 -14.00 12.92 22.12
CA ALA A 344 -14.14 11.51 22.45
C ALA A 344 -15.54 11.26 23.01
N ASP A 345 -16.16 10.17 22.59
CA ASP A 345 -17.47 9.73 23.07
C ASP A 345 -17.47 8.21 23.32
N ALA A 346 -18.45 7.71 24.06
CA ALA A 346 -18.63 6.27 24.23
C ALA A 346 -18.89 5.57 22.89
N GLY A 347 -19.58 6.24 21.96
CA GLY A 347 -19.85 5.72 20.63
C GLY A 347 -18.60 5.49 19.79
N THR A 348 -17.56 6.34 19.92
CA THR A 348 -16.32 6.16 19.15
C THR A 348 -15.58 4.90 19.59
N ASN A 349 -15.63 4.53 20.87
CA ASN A 349 -14.88 3.41 21.45
C ASN A 349 -15.70 2.10 21.60
N MET A 350 -16.93 2.04 21.07
CA MET A 350 -17.79 0.86 21.23
C MET A 350 -17.22 -0.34 20.48
N CYS A 351 -17.14 -1.50 21.14
CA CYS A 351 -16.91 -2.76 20.44
C CYS A 351 -18.24 -3.27 19.86
N ILE A 352 -18.49 -2.98 18.58
CA ILE A 352 -19.73 -3.38 17.89
C ILE A 352 -19.56 -4.75 17.21
N ASN A 353 -18.48 -4.92 16.45
CA ASN A 353 -18.14 -6.13 15.69
C ASN A 353 -16.67 -6.53 15.86
N GLY A 354 -16.35 -7.76 15.46
CA GLY A 354 -15.01 -8.35 15.52
C GLY A 354 -14.63 -8.91 16.89
N ASP A 355 -13.34 -9.21 17.07
CA ASP A 355 -12.80 -9.71 18.34
C ASP A 355 -12.58 -8.56 19.34
N CYS A 356 -13.43 -8.49 20.38
CA CYS A 356 -13.32 -7.49 21.44
C CYS A 356 -12.20 -7.79 22.45
N SER A 357 -11.53 -8.95 22.35
CA SER A 357 -10.40 -9.28 23.23
C SER A 357 -9.08 -8.64 22.76
N LEU A 358 -9.03 -8.18 21.51
CA LEU A 358 -7.90 -7.45 20.94
C LEU A 358 -7.84 -6.01 21.48
N PRO A 359 -6.63 -5.44 21.67
CA PRO A 359 -6.49 -4.03 22.02
C PRO A 359 -6.91 -3.12 20.86
N GLY A 360 -7.39 -1.93 21.18
CA GLY A 360 -7.62 -0.89 20.17
C GLY A 360 -6.31 -0.43 19.55
N GLU A 361 -6.32 -0.07 18.27
CA GLU A 361 -5.09 0.33 17.59
C GLU A 361 -4.43 1.57 18.19
N ILE A 362 -5.21 2.51 18.72
CA ILE A 362 -4.68 3.68 19.44
C ILE A 362 -3.89 3.26 20.68
N GLU A 363 -4.37 2.25 21.42
CA GLU A 363 -3.66 1.71 22.58
C GLU A 363 -2.32 1.08 22.16
N VAL A 364 -2.31 0.34 21.05
CA VAL A 364 -1.09 -0.26 20.50
C VAL A 364 -0.07 0.82 20.14
N ILE A 365 -0.48 1.84 19.37
CA ILE A 365 0.40 2.94 18.96
C ILE A 365 0.90 3.73 20.18
N ASN A 366 0.03 4.04 21.14
CA ASN A 366 0.39 4.79 22.34
C ASN A 366 1.29 4.00 23.31
N SER A 367 1.37 2.67 23.16
CA SER A 367 2.26 1.83 23.97
C SER A 367 3.74 1.93 23.58
N GLY A 368 4.08 2.79 22.60
CA GLY A 368 5.45 3.13 22.22
C GLY A 368 5.81 2.61 20.83
N CYS A 369 7.00 2.05 20.67
CA CYS A 369 7.47 1.54 19.38
C CYS A 369 6.78 0.23 19.02
N LYS A 370 5.51 0.28 18.59
CA LYS A 370 4.72 -0.85 18.07
C LYS A 370 3.81 -0.37 16.95
N SER A 371 3.68 -1.17 15.90
CA SER A 371 2.77 -0.91 14.78
C SER A 371 1.47 -1.69 14.98
N SER A 372 0.32 -1.05 14.79
CA SER A 372 -0.96 -1.77 14.81
C SER A 372 -1.21 -2.41 13.44
N VAL A 373 -1.82 -3.59 13.45
CA VAL A 373 -2.33 -4.27 12.26
C VAL A 373 -3.78 -4.66 12.53
N VAL A 374 -4.70 -4.11 11.74
CA VAL A 374 -6.14 -4.30 11.87
C VAL A 374 -6.67 -4.98 10.62
N VAL A 375 -7.38 -6.09 10.79
CA VAL A 375 -8.24 -6.66 9.74
C VAL A 375 -9.55 -5.88 9.70
N PHE A 376 -9.96 -5.44 8.53
CA PHE A 376 -11.25 -4.78 8.36
C PHE A 376 -11.98 -5.25 7.09
N THR A 377 -13.28 -4.98 7.05
CA THR A 377 -14.18 -5.21 5.91
C THR A 377 -15.01 -3.95 5.69
N THR A 378 -15.50 -3.77 4.47
CA THR A 378 -16.47 -2.73 4.08
C THR A 378 -17.93 -3.13 4.35
N ASP A 379 -18.17 -4.40 4.69
CA ASP A 379 -19.45 -4.93 5.15
C ASP A 379 -19.57 -4.74 6.68
N TYR A 380 -19.88 -3.51 7.09
CA TYR A 380 -19.86 -3.11 8.51
C TYR A 380 -20.92 -3.78 9.38
N ASP A 381 -21.99 -4.33 8.79
CA ASP A 381 -23.06 -5.07 9.48
C ASP A 381 -22.90 -6.60 9.40
N ALA A 382 -21.86 -7.10 8.73
CA ALA A 382 -21.52 -8.53 8.73
C ALA A 382 -21.29 -9.08 10.14
N PRO A 383 -22.00 -10.14 10.56
CA PRO A 383 -21.78 -10.75 11.86
C PRO A 383 -20.47 -11.54 11.89
N TYR A 384 -19.70 -11.35 12.96
CA TYR A 384 -18.45 -12.09 13.19
C TYR A 384 -18.67 -13.62 13.37
N SER A 385 -19.81 -14.04 13.94
CA SER A 385 -20.02 -15.39 14.47
C SER A 385 -20.93 -16.31 13.64
N ASN A 386 -21.53 -15.83 12.55
CA ASN A 386 -22.45 -16.62 11.70
C ASN A 386 -21.96 -16.75 10.26
N LEU A 387 -20.64 -16.85 10.09
CA LEU A 387 -20.00 -17.23 8.84
C LEU A 387 -20.25 -18.72 8.57
N GLY A 388 -21.44 -19.07 8.09
CA GLY A 388 -21.83 -20.46 7.83
C GLY A 388 -20.80 -21.19 6.96
N GLY A 389 -20.04 -22.10 7.55
CA GLY A 389 -19.27 -23.21 6.95
C GLY A 389 -18.31 -22.97 5.77
N SER A 390 -18.23 -21.79 5.17
CA SER A 390 -17.48 -21.54 3.93
C SER A 390 -16.79 -20.18 3.84
N VAL A 391 -16.93 -19.29 4.83
CA VAL A 391 -16.13 -18.05 4.87
C VAL A 391 -14.90 -18.32 5.75
N VAL A 392 -13.72 -18.11 5.16
CA VAL A 392 -12.43 -18.25 5.84
C VAL A 392 -12.37 -17.23 6.99
N ASP A 393 -12.02 -17.69 8.20
CA ASP A 393 -11.72 -16.78 9.30
C ASP A 393 -10.56 -15.84 8.89
N PRO A 394 -10.83 -14.54 8.68
CA PRO A 394 -9.81 -13.62 8.19
C PRO A 394 -8.70 -13.40 9.24
N TYR A 395 -9.01 -13.63 10.52
CA TYR A 395 -8.04 -13.56 11.62
C TYR A 395 -7.19 -14.82 11.74
N ALA A 396 -7.58 -15.96 11.14
CA ALA A 396 -6.73 -17.15 11.08
C ALA A 396 -5.55 -17.02 10.09
N LEU A 397 -5.57 -15.97 9.26
CA LEU A 397 -4.52 -15.69 8.27
C LEU A 397 -3.32 -14.95 8.87
N LEU A 398 -3.57 -14.12 9.88
CA LEU A 398 -2.58 -13.31 10.58
C LEU A 398 -1.70 -14.01 11.64
N PRO A 399 -2.09 -15.09 12.34
CA PRO A 399 -1.29 -15.66 13.40
C PRO A 399 -0.07 -16.32 12.77
N SER A 400 1.13 -15.89 13.17
CA SER A 400 2.48 -16.14 12.60
C SER A 400 3.10 -14.95 11.84
N LEU A 401 2.31 -13.94 11.46
CA LEU A 401 2.80 -12.75 10.74
C LEU A 401 2.79 -11.49 11.62
N VAL A 402 1.86 -11.45 12.57
CA VAL A 402 1.73 -10.39 13.57
C VAL A 402 1.69 -11.00 14.97
N GLN A 403 1.95 -10.19 15.98
CA GLN A 403 2.11 -10.63 17.35
C GLN A 403 0.94 -10.18 18.21
N LEU A 404 0.59 -10.97 19.24
CA LEU A 404 -0.38 -10.53 20.25
C LEU A 404 0.28 -9.48 21.15
N ASN A 405 -0.48 -8.47 21.57
CA ASN A 405 0.06 -7.37 22.38
C ASN A 405 0.63 -7.83 23.74
N ASN A 406 0.17 -8.97 24.25
CA ASN A 406 0.62 -9.59 25.50
C ASN A 406 1.69 -10.69 25.31
N ALA A 407 2.27 -10.84 24.11
CA ALA A 407 3.32 -11.82 23.87
C ALA A 407 4.54 -11.58 24.76
N THR A 408 5.17 -12.66 25.24
CA THR A 408 6.30 -12.62 26.18
C THR A 408 7.50 -11.82 25.66
N ALA A 409 7.71 -11.83 24.35
CA ALA A 409 8.71 -11.02 23.67
C ALA A 409 8.18 -10.62 22.28
N LEU A 410 8.39 -9.35 21.91
CA LEU A 410 8.03 -8.84 20.59
C LEU A 410 9.26 -8.75 19.69
N VAL A 411 9.16 -9.30 18.48
CA VAL A 411 10.17 -9.21 17.41
C VAL A 411 9.82 -8.06 16.48
N GLY A 412 10.78 -7.19 16.17
CA GLY A 412 10.55 -6.06 15.25
C GLY A 412 10.05 -6.50 13.87
N GLY A 413 9.28 -5.64 13.19
CA GLY A 413 8.63 -5.96 11.91
C GLY A 413 9.59 -6.31 10.77
N LEU A 414 10.85 -5.88 10.85
CA LEU A 414 11.92 -6.27 9.91
C LEU A 414 12.65 -7.56 10.33
N GLY A 415 12.27 -8.16 11.46
CA GLY A 415 12.96 -9.28 12.10
C GLY A 415 14.01 -8.83 13.14
N SER A 416 14.44 -9.77 13.98
CA SER A 416 15.37 -9.50 15.11
C SER A 416 16.78 -9.09 14.69
N ASN A 417 17.22 -9.49 13.49
CA ASN A 417 18.58 -9.27 12.98
C ASN A 417 18.65 -8.17 11.91
N ALA A 418 17.57 -7.42 11.70
CA ALA A 418 17.53 -6.39 10.67
C ALA A 418 18.51 -5.25 11.01
N SER A 419 19.40 -4.94 10.06
CA SER A 419 20.18 -3.70 10.13
C SER A 419 19.29 -2.52 9.76
N VAL A 420 19.37 -1.47 10.57
CA VAL A 420 18.75 -0.15 10.38
C VAL A 420 19.79 0.97 10.38
N LYS A 421 21.07 0.59 10.32
CA LYS A 421 22.18 1.52 10.17
C LYS A 421 22.19 2.04 8.73
N GLY A 422 22.45 3.33 8.60
CA GLY A 422 22.74 3.92 7.30
C GLY A 422 24.04 3.34 6.73
N THR A 423 24.21 3.43 5.42
CA THR A 423 25.45 3.09 4.74
C THR A 423 26.54 4.10 5.15
N SER A 424 27.57 3.62 5.87
CA SER A 424 28.75 4.45 6.13
C SER A 424 29.40 4.77 4.79
N SER A 425 29.43 6.06 4.41
CA SER A 425 30.08 6.55 3.21
C SER A 425 31.53 6.08 3.14
N THR A 426 31.76 4.95 2.49
CA THR A 426 33.07 4.51 2.03
C THR A 426 32.97 4.54 0.52
N THR A 427 33.45 5.63 -0.07
CA THR A 427 33.72 5.87 -1.49
C THR A 427 33.37 4.71 -2.43
N SER A 428 32.14 4.72 -2.96
CA SER A 428 31.83 4.09 -4.24
C SER A 428 31.95 5.18 -5.31
N SER A 429 32.91 5.00 -6.21
CA SER A 429 33.04 5.82 -7.41
C SER A 429 31.89 5.50 -8.36
N VAL A 430 30.92 6.41 -8.43
CA VAL A 430 29.92 6.42 -9.51
C VAL A 430 30.08 7.73 -10.27
N ALA A 431 30.07 7.60 -11.59
CA ALA A 431 30.43 8.63 -12.55
C ALA A 431 29.64 9.93 -12.37
N THR A 432 30.38 11.03 -12.47
CA THR A 432 29.91 12.41 -12.45
C THR A 432 28.83 12.65 -13.51
N ALA A 433 27.57 12.79 -13.10
CA ALA A 433 26.58 13.51 -13.88
C ALA A 433 26.66 14.98 -13.47
N THR A 434 27.03 15.83 -14.43
CA THR A 434 27.26 17.27 -14.22
C THR A 434 25.92 17.99 -14.00
N ALA A 435 25.50 18.13 -12.74
CA ALA A 435 24.42 19.04 -12.38
C ALA A 435 24.94 20.49 -12.43
N THR A 436 24.35 21.32 -13.29
CA THR A 436 24.64 22.74 -13.37
C THR A 436 24.02 23.42 -12.14
N SER A 437 24.85 24.02 -11.29
CA SER A 437 24.44 24.65 -10.05
C SER A 437 23.71 25.98 -10.28
N LEU A 438 22.56 26.15 -9.63
CA LEU A 438 22.02 27.48 -9.30
C LEU A 438 22.31 27.76 -7.81
N PRO A 439 22.71 28.99 -7.45
CA PRO A 439 23.21 29.28 -6.09
C PRO A 439 22.06 29.36 -5.09
N ARG A 440 22.13 28.54 -4.03
CA ARG A 440 21.22 28.53 -2.88
C ARG A 440 21.81 29.42 -1.79
N SER A 441 21.04 30.40 -1.28
CA SER A 441 21.48 31.30 -0.23
C SER A 441 21.53 30.61 1.14
N GLU A 442 22.64 30.74 1.86
CA GLU A 442 22.90 30.16 3.21
C GLU A 442 21.97 30.67 4.33
N GLY A 443 20.96 31.49 4.03
CA GLY A 443 20.04 32.08 5.02
C GLY A 443 18.92 31.15 5.54
N GLU A 444 18.65 30.02 4.87
CA GLU A 444 17.54 29.12 5.26
C GLU A 444 17.96 28.00 6.24
N ARG A 445 19.26 27.70 6.33
CA ARG A 445 19.77 26.62 7.20
C ARG A 445 19.62 26.92 8.69
N GLN A 446 19.68 28.20 9.07
CA GLN A 446 19.66 28.58 10.49
C GLN A 446 18.25 28.65 11.07
N LYS A 447 17.21 28.87 10.26
CA LYS A 447 15.81 28.89 10.74
C LYS A 447 15.24 27.49 11.01
N GLN A 448 15.81 26.43 10.43
CA GLN A 448 15.38 25.04 10.68
C GLN A 448 15.88 24.48 12.02
N VAL A 449 17.03 24.94 12.53
CA VAL A 449 17.64 24.40 13.75
C VAL A 449 16.93 24.92 15.01
N ASP A 450 16.47 26.17 15.00
CA ASP A 450 15.79 26.78 16.16
C ASP A 450 14.34 26.28 16.36
N ALA A 451 13.72 25.70 15.33
CA ALA A 451 12.38 25.10 15.43
C ALA A 451 12.38 23.73 16.15
N MET A 452 13.53 23.05 16.24
CA MET A 452 13.63 21.69 16.83
C MET A 452 13.68 21.69 18.36
N SER A 453 13.96 22.83 19.02
CA SER A 453 14.05 22.88 20.49
C SER A 453 12.70 23.08 21.20
N SER A 454 11.60 23.24 20.46
CA SER A 454 10.26 23.51 21.01
C SER A 454 9.28 22.33 20.91
N LEU A 455 9.69 21.20 20.31
CA LEU A 455 8.81 20.06 20.02
C LEU A 455 8.97 18.91 21.03
N ALA A 456 9.13 19.24 22.30
CA ALA A 456 9.24 18.27 23.40
C ALA A 456 8.04 18.38 24.36
N LEU A 457 6.81 18.45 23.84
CA LEU A 457 5.58 18.08 24.55
C LEU A 457 4.36 18.12 23.62
N VAL A 458 4.08 17.06 22.85
CA VAL A 458 2.73 16.89 22.26
C VAL A 458 2.33 15.42 22.30
N ILE A 459 1.67 15.06 23.40
CA ILE A 459 0.76 13.93 23.46
C ILE A 459 -0.51 14.36 22.72
N GLY A 460 -0.88 13.64 21.66
CA GLY A 460 -2.22 13.66 21.06
C GLY A 460 -2.65 14.97 20.39
N VAL A 461 -2.00 15.36 19.28
CA VAL A 461 -2.57 16.33 18.32
C VAL A 461 -2.22 15.88 16.90
N ALA A 462 -3.04 15.00 16.33
CA ALA A 462 -3.18 14.94 14.88
C ALA A 462 -4.08 16.12 14.47
N ALA A 463 -3.49 17.31 14.43
CA ALA A 463 -4.11 18.40 13.69
C ALA A 463 -3.93 18.05 12.21
N VAL A 464 -5.04 17.79 11.53
CA VAL A 464 -5.12 17.94 10.08
C VAL A 464 -4.70 19.37 9.80
N LEU A 465 -3.44 19.57 9.42
CA LEU A 465 -2.98 20.85 8.91
C LEU A 465 -3.53 20.95 7.50
N THR A 466 -4.76 21.46 7.40
CA THR A 466 -5.34 21.88 6.12
C THR A 466 -4.52 23.07 5.65
N LEU A 467 -3.64 22.85 4.66
CA LEU A 467 -3.20 23.93 3.78
C LEU A 467 -4.39 24.21 2.85
N LEU A 468 -5.10 25.30 3.13
CA LEU A 468 -5.84 26.04 2.11
C LEU A 468 -4.86 26.74 1.17
#